data_AF-A0A2V2ENR2-F1
#
_entry.id   AF-A0A2V2ENR2-F1
#
_cell.length_a   1.000
_cell.length_b   1.000
_cell.length_c   1.000
_cell.angle_alpha   90.00
_cell.angle_beta   90.00
_cell.angle_gamma   90.00
#
_symmetry.space_group_name_H-M   'P 1'
#
loop_
_entity.id
_entity.type
_entity.pdbx_description
1 polymer ?
#
loop_
_entity_poly.entity_id
_entity_poly.type
_entity_poly.pdbx_seq_one_letter_code
_entity_poly.pdbx_strand_id
1 'polypeptide(L)'
;MYQVIKRDGTIAEFDLKKISVAITKAFDAVKKQYHPSIIDLLALKVTADFEPKIKDGKIAVEDIQDSVESVLSQAGYADVAKTYILYRKQREKIRNMKSTMLDYKALVNSYVKATDWRVKENSTVTYSVGGLILSNSGAITANYWLSEIYDEEVANAHRNADIHIHDLSMLTGYCAGWSLKQLIQEGLGGIPGKITSAPASHLATLCNQMVNFLGIMQNEWAGAQAFSSFDTYLAPFVKKDNLTYEQTKKCIESFIYGVNTPSRWGTQAPFSNITLDWTVPNDLAELPAIVGGKPQNFKYKDCQKEMDMVNKAFIEVMIEGDANGRGFQYPIPTYSITKNFDWS
;
A
#
# COMPACT_ATOMS: atom_id res chain seq x y z
N MET A 1 -27.07 37.77 24.86
CA MET A 1 -27.33 36.99 23.64
C MET A 1 -26.17 36.02 23.48
N TYR A 2 -26.43 34.71 23.47
CA TYR A 2 -25.37 33.70 23.50
C TYR A 2 -24.81 33.43 22.11
N GLN A 3 -23.57 32.96 22.03
CA GLN A 3 -22.88 32.67 20.78
C GLN A 3 -22.74 31.16 20.57
N VAL A 4 -22.74 30.72 19.31
CA VAL A 4 -22.59 29.32 18.92
C VAL A 4 -21.17 29.09 18.42
N ILE A 5 -20.46 28.15 19.05
CA ILE A 5 -19.18 27.63 18.58
C ILE A 5 -19.48 26.55 17.54
N LYS A 6 -19.10 26.81 16.29
CA LYS A 6 -19.19 25.82 15.22
C LYS A 6 -18.06 24.80 15.34
N ARG A 7 -18.20 23.67 14.65
CA ARG A 7 -17.20 22.58 14.63
C ARG A 7 -15.81 23.01 14.15
N ASP A 8 -15.72 24.05 13.33
CA ASP A 8 -14.47 24.64 12.83
C ASP A 8 -13.83 25.66 13.81
N GLY A 9 -14.40 25.79 15.02
CA GLY A 9 -13.97 26.75 16.03
C GLY A 9 -14.47 28.19 15.79
N THR A 10 -15.15 28.46 14.67
CA THR A 10 -15.68 29.80 14.40
C THR A 10 -16.89 30.11 15.29
N ILE A 11 -17.00 31.37 15.68
CA ILE A 11 -18.07 31.87 16.54
C ILE A 11 -19.14 32.53 15.67
N ALA A 12 -20.41 32.19 15.89
CA ALA A 12 -21.54 32.82 15.21
C ALA A 12 -22.63 33.22 16.21
N GLU A 13 -23.46 34.19 15.84
CA GLU A 13 -24.63 34.56 16.63
C GLU A 13 -25.68 33.45 16.62
N PHE A 14 -26.31 33.23 17.78
CA PHE A 14 -27.42 32.32 17.92
C PHE A 14 -28.66 32.84 17.19
N ASP A 15 -29.29 31.98 16.40
CA ASP A 15 -30.54 32.28 15.68
C ASP A 15 -31.51 31.11 15.84
N LEU A 16 -32.58 31.34 16.60
CA LEU A 16 -33.63 30.36 16.86
C LEU A 16 -34.27 29.83 15.56
N LYS A 17 -34.38 30.67 14.52
CA LYS A 17 -35.00 30.28 13.24
C LYS A 17 -34.25 29.11 12.59
N LYS A 18 -32.94 28.98 12.82
CA LYS A 18 -32.15 27.85 12.29
C LYS A 18 -32.58 26.52 12.90
N ILE A 19 -32.99 26.51 14.17
CA ILE A 19 -33.52 25.32 14.84
C ILE A 19 -34.88 24.98 14.26
N SER A 20 -35.80 25.96 14.19
CA SER A 20 -37.13 25.75 13.60
C SER A 20 -37.04 25.18 12.19
N VAL A 21 -36.23 25.79 11.31
CA VAL A 21 -36.03 25.31 9.93
C VAL A 21 -35.47 23.89 9.87
N ALA A 22 -34.55 23.54 10.78
CA ALA A 22 -33.98 22.20 10.81
C ALA A 22 -35.01 21.14 11.25
N ILE A 23 -35.84 21.47 12.24
CA ILE A 23 -36.95 20.63 12.70
C ILE A 23 -38.00 20.47 11.59
N THR A 24 -38.44 21.57 10.97
CA THR A 24 -39.38 21.57 9.83
C THR A 24 -38.93 20.61 8.74
N LYS A 25 -37.66 20.70 8.32
CA LYS A 25 -37.11 19.81 7.29
C LYS A 25 -37.14 18.34 7.68
N ALA A 26 -36.95 18.03 8.97
CA ALA A 26 -37.05 16.65 9.44
C ALA A 26 -38.49 16.12 9.38
N PHE A 27 -39.48 16.95 9.75
CA PHE A 27 -40.90 16.61 9.62
C PHE A 27 -41.33 16.44 8.15
N ASP A 28 -40.87 17.32 7.26
CA ASP A 28 -41.17 17.26 5.83
C ASP A 28 -40.55 16.00 5.20
N ALA A 29 -39.34 15.60 5.61
CA ALA A 29 -38.64 14.42 5.11
C ALA A 29 -39.39 13.11 5.43
N VAL A 30 -40.10 13.04 6.56
CA VAL A 30 -40.99 11.92 6.90
C VAL A 30 -42.43 12.10 6.42
N LYS A 31 -42.74 13.20 5.71
CA LYS A 31 -44.08 13.58 5.22
C LYS A 31 -45.14 13.61 6.33
N LYS A 32 -44.75 13.99 7.55
CA LYS A 32 -45.65 14.04 8.71
C LYS A 32 -46.34 15.39 8.76
N GLN A 33 -47.66 15.40 8.96
CA GLN A 33 -48.38 16.66 9.13
C GLN A 33 -48.08 17.27 10.49
N TYR A 34 -47.86 18.58 10.50
CA TYR A 34 -47.65 19.37 11.70
C TYR A 34 -48.33 20.72 11.55
N HIS A 35 -48.74 21.30 12.68
CA HIS A 35 -49.13 22.70 12.72
C HIS A 35 -47.87 23.56 12.94
N PRO A 36 -47.71 24.72 12.27
CA PRO A 36 -46.53 25.57 12.45
C PRO A 36 -46.20 25.89 13.91
N SER A 37 -47.21 26.13 14.74
CA SER A 37 -47.04 26.39 16.18
C SER A 37 -46.37 25.25 16.96
N ILE A 38 -46.44 24.00 16.49
CA ILE A 38 -45.74 22.86 17.11
C ILE A 38 -44.23 22.98 16.86
N ILE A 39 -43.81 23.43 15.68
CA ILE A 39 -42.39 23.63 15.36
C ILE A 39 -41.80 24.72 16.24
N ASP A 40 -42.51 25.84 16.41
CA ASP A 40 -42.07 26.94 17.27
C ASP A 40 -41.97 26.49 18.74
N LEU A 41 -42.97 25.73 19.22
CA LEU A 41 -42.95 25.15 20.56
C LEU A 41 -41.75 24.20 20.76
N LEU A 42 -41.48 23.32 19.80
CA LEU A 42 -40.34 22.40 19.85
C LEU A 42 -39.01 23.16 19.82
N ALA A 43 -38.88 24.19 18.99
CA ALA A 43 -37.69 25.03 18.93
C ALA A 43 -37.42 25.75 20.26
N LEU A 44 -38.46 26.28 20.91
CA LEU A 44 -38.35 26.87 22.25
C LEU A 44 -38.00 25.83 23.31
N LYS A 45 -38.59 24.63 23.24
CA LYS A 45 -38.25 23.54 24.16
C LYS A 45 -36.79 23.09 24.01
N VAL A 46 -36.25 23.10 22.80
CA VAL A 46 -34.81 22.89 22.54
C VAL A 46 -33.97 23.97 23.22
N THR A 47 -34.37 25.24 23.14
CA THR A 47 -33.64 26.31 23.84
C THR A 47 -33.60 26.12 25.35
N ALA A 48 -34.71 25.67 25.95
CA ALA A 48 -34.75 25.36 27.37
C ALA A 48 -33.89 24.14 27.74
N ASP A 49 -33.82 23.11 26.87
CA ASP A 49 -33.01 21.91 27.11
C ASP A 49 -31.50 22.19 27.08
N PHE A 50 -31.03 23.05 26.18
CA PHE A 50 -29.60 23.36 26.08
C PHE A 50 -29.16 24.53 26.96
N GLU A 51 -30.07 25.33 27.51
CA GLU A 51 -29.74 26.50 28.35
C GLU A 51 -28.75 26.17 29.49
N PRO A 52 -28.90 25.05 30.24
CA PRO A 52 -27.95 24.67 31.28
C PRO A 52 -26.55 24.30 30.76
N LYS A 53 -26.41 24.02 29.45
CA LYS A 53 -25.13 23.63 28.80
C LYS A 53 -24.30 24.85 28.38
N ILE A 54 -24.87 26.06 28.46
CA ILE A 54 -24.18 27.32 28.10
C ILE A 54 -23.08 27.63 29.13
N LYS A 55 -21.86 27.87 28.64
CA LYS A 55 -20.71 28.27 29.47
C LYS A 55 -20.10 29.55 28.91
N ASP A 56 -19.86 30.55 29.76
CA ASP A 56 -19.30 31.86 29.38
C ASP A 56 -20.02 32.53 28.19
N GLY A 57 -21.35 32.35 28.13
CA GLY A 57 -22.18 32.88 27.05
C GLY A 57 -22.01 32.18 25.70
N LYS A 58 -21.33 31.03 25.66
CA LYS A 58 -21.08 30.22 24.46
C LYS A 58 -21.67 28.82 24.60
N ILE A 59 -22.04 28.23 23.46
CA ILE A 59 -22.50 26.84 23.38
C ILE A 59 -21.98 26.15 22.12
N ALA A 60 -21.60 24.87 22.21
CA ALA A 60 -21.18 24.12 21.04
C ALA A 60 -22.39 23.75 20.17
N VAL A 61 -22.19 23.75 18.85
CA VAL A 61 -23.24 23.36 17.91
C VAL A 61 -23.71 21.91 18.11
N GLU A 62 -22.85 21.03 18.64
CA GLU A 62 -23.22 19.64 18.98
C GLU A 62 -24.23 19.59 20.13
N ASP A 63 -24.02 20.37 21.19
CA ASP A 63 -24.93 20.43 22.33
C ASP A 63 -26.35 20.85 21.90
N ILE A 64 -26.46 21.79 20.96
CA ILE A 64 -27.74 22.22 20.40
C ILE A 64 -28.38 21.07 19.61
N GLN A 65 -27.61 20.34 18.79
CA GLN A 65 -28.12 19.24 17.97
C GLN A 65 -28.59 18.06 18.82
N ASP A 66 -27.85 17.71 19.87
CA ASP A 66 -28.23 16.64 20.80
C ASP A 66 -29.50 17.01 21.58
N SER A 67 -29.67 18.31 21.88
CA SER A 67 -30.90 18.83 22.49
C SER A 67 -32.10 18.74 21.53
N VAL A 68 -31.91 18.97 20.23
CA VAL A 68 -32.95 18.73 19.20
C VAL A 68 -33.37 17.26 19.17
N GLU A 69 -32.42 16.33 19.19
CA GLU A 69 -32.68 14.90 19.21
C GLU A 69 -33.45 14.46 20.46
N SER A 70 -32.99 14.90 21.63
CA SER A 70 -33.63 14.64 22.93
C SER A 70 -35.07 15.15 22.95
N VAL A 71 -35.29 16.41 22.57
CA VAL A 71 -36.62 17.04 22.61
C VAL A 71 -37.59 16.39 21.63
N LEU A 72 -37.16 16.07 20.40
CA LEU A 72 -38.01 15.38 19.43
C LEU A 72 -38.40 13.98 19.92
N SER A 73 -37.47 13.25 20.53
CA SER A 73 -37.72 11.92 21.09
C SER A 73 -38.70 11.98 22.26
N GLN A 74 -38.49 12.89 23.21
CA GLN A 74 -39.36 13.09 24.38
C GLN A 74 -40.77 13.58 24.00
N ALA A 75 -40.89 14.35 22.91
CA ALA A 75 -42.17 14.84 22.41
C ALA A 75 -42.96 13.79 21.59
N GLY A 76 -42.46 12.54 21.48
CA GLY A 76 -43.13 11.46 20.76
C GLY A 76 -42.88 11.45 19.25
N TYR A 77 -41.91 12.24 18.77
CA TYR A 77 -41.52 12.31 17.35
C TYR A 77 -40.24 11.50 17.07
N ALA A 78 -40.19 10.25 17.54
CA ALA A 78 -39.00 9.39 17.41
C ALA A 78 -38.60 9.13 15.95
N ASP A 79 -39.56 9.05 15.03
CA ASP A 79 -39.36 8.92 13.58
C ASP A 79 -38.68 10.16 12.98
N VAL A 80 -39.12 11.36 13.41
CA VAL A 80 -38.53 12.65 13.03
C VAL A 80 -37.12 12.78 13.61
N ALA A 81 -36.93 12.42 14.89
CA ALA A 81 -35.62 12.43 15.55
C ALA A 81 -34.62 11.53 14.81
N LYS A 82 -35.01 10.29 14.46
CA LYS A 82 -34.18 9.37 13.67
C LYS A 82 -33.78 9.97 12.32
N THR A 83 -34.72 10.62 11.64
CA THR A 83 -34.47 11.26 10.33
C THR A 83 -33.51 12.44 10.46
N TYR A 84 -33.66 13.23 11.51
CA TYR A 84 -32.74 14.32 11.86
C TYR A 84 -31.30 13.80 12.10
N ILE A 85 -31.15 12.74 12.90
CA ILE A 85 -29.85 12.10 13.18
C ILE A 85 -29.21 11.60 11.89
N LEU A 86 -29.97 10.89 11.05
CA LEU A 86 -29.46 10.35 9.79
C LEU A 86 -29.02 11.47 8.84
N TYR A 87 -29.79 12.57 8.75
CA TYR A 87 -29.42 13.73 7.95
C TYR A 87 -28.15 14.41 8.48
N ARG A 88 -28.00 14.54 9.81
CA ARG A 88 -26.78 15.05 10.45
C ARG A 88 -25.57 14.20 10.04
N LYS A 89 -25.66 12.89 10.20
CA LYS A 89 -24.60 11.94 9.84
C LYS A 89 -24.25 11.98 8.35
N GLN A 90 -25.25 12.11 7.48
CA GLN A 90 -25.04 12.27 6.04
C GLN A 90 -24.35 13.61 5.70
N ARG A 91 -24.74 14.72 6.33
CA ARG A 91 -24.14 16.04 6.12
C ARG A 91 -22.74 16.15 6.69
N GLU A 92 -22.46 15.45 7.78
CA GLU A 92 -21.12 15.23 8.31
C GLU A 92 -20.27 14.45 7.30
N LYS A 93 -20.74 13.30 6.81
CA LYS A 93 -20.06 12.53 5.75
C LYS A 93 -19.79 13.38 4.50
N ILE A 94 -20.76 14.17 4.03
CA ILE A 94 -20.58 15.06 2.87
C ILE A 94 -19.55 16.18 3.13
N ARG A 95 -19.51 16.72 4.35
CA ARG A 95 -18.53 17.76 4.70
C ARG A 95 -17.13 17.18 4.84
N ASN A 96 -17.00 16.01 5.45
CA ASN A 96 -15.74 15.26 5.50
C ASN A 96 -15.29 14.94 4.08
N MET A 97 -16.17 14.40 3.22
CA MET A 97 -15.88 14.17 1.80
C MET A 97 -15.49 15.44 1.03
N LYS A 98 -16.02 16.62 1.37
CA LYS A 98 -15.57 17.90 0.77
C LYS A 98 -14.15 18.28 1.21
N SER A 99 -13.76 17.98 2.45
CA SER A 99 -12.35 18.10 2.87
C SER A 99 -11.46 17.05 2.20
N THR A 100 -12.02 15.89 1.88
CA THR A 100 -11.38 14.80 1.12
C THR A 100 -11.45 15.01 -0.39
N MET A 101 -12.08 16.08 -0.89
CA MET A 101 -12.14 16.35 -2.33
C MET A 101 -10.76 16.86 -2.75
N LEU A 102 -9.87 15.91 -3.02
CA LEU A 102 -8.53 16.12 -3.54
C LEU A 102 -8.61 17.12 -4.68
N ASP A 103 -7.99 18.30 -4.49
CA ASP A 103 -7.79 19.23 -5.58
C ASP A 103 -6.80 18.58 -6.55
N TYR A 104 -7.33 17.92 -7.58
CA TYR A 104 -6.55 17.24 -8.60
C TYR A 104 -5.55 18.20 -9.27
N LYS A 105 -5.87 19.49 -9.36
CA LYS A 105 -4.96 20.51 -9.88
C LYS A 105 -3.82 20.76 -8.90
N ALA A 106 -4.08 20.82 -7.61
CA ALA A 106 -3.04 20.92 -6.59
C ALA A 106 -2.14 19.67 -6.58
N LEU A 107 -2.72 18.48 -6.64
CA LEU A 107 -2.00 17.21 -6.65
C LEU A 107 -1.03 17.12 -7.84
N VAL A 108 -1.53 17.34 -9.06
CA VAL A 108 -0.69 17.32 -10.27
C VAL A 108 0.37 18.44 -10.25
N ASN A 109 -0.01 19.65 -9.86
CA ASN A 109 0.96 20.75 -9.77
C ASN A 109 2.03 20.50 -8.72
N SER A 110 1.70 19.84 -7.61
CA SER A 110 2.65 19.55 -6.54
C SER A 110 3.80 18.68 -7.02
N TYR A 111 3.49 17.68 -7.86
CA TYR A 111 4.48 16.85 -8.52
C TYR A 111 5.23 17.64 -9.60
N VAL A 112 4.51 18.26 -10.55
CA VAL A 112 5.11 18.93 -11.72
C VAL A 112 6.05 20.08 -11.31
N LYS A 113 5.71 20.81 -10.25
CA LYS A 113 6.52 21.91 -9.73
C LYS A 113 7.52 21.47 -8.65
N ALA A 114 7.54 20.18 -8.31
CA ALA A 114 8.33 19.60 -7.21
C ALA A 114 8.20 20.38 -5.90
N THR A 115 6.98 20.85 -5.57
CA THR A 115 6.73 21.66 -4.38
C THR A 115 6.40 20.82 -3.15
N ASP A 116 6.13 19.52 -3.31
CA ASP A 116 5.92 18.57 -2.22
C ASP A 116 7.18 17.71 -2.01
N TRP A 117 7.58 17.52 -0.75
CA TRP A 117 8.70 16.66 -0.38
C TRP A 117 8.47 15.21 -0.81
N ARG A 118 7.21 14.78 -0.96
CA ARG A 118 6.83 13.44 -1.43
C ARG A 118 7.37 13.10 -2.82
N VAL A 119 7.66 14.11 -3.65
CA VAL A 119 8.34 13.93 -4.95
C VAL A 119 9.77 13.39 -4.76
N LYS A 120 10.35 13.56 -3.57
CA LYS A 120 11.69 13.10 -3.17
C LYS A 120 11.67 12.12 -2.00
N GLU A 121 10.52 11.58 -1.63
CA GLU A 121 10.38 10.62 -0.52
C GLU A 121 11.20 9.35 -0.76
N ASN A 122 11.29 8.91 -2.01
CA ASN A 122 12.02 7.72 -2.38
C ASN A 122 13.21 8.07 -3.29
N SER A 123 14.42 7.78 -2.81
CA SER A 123 15.68 8.08 -3.51
C SER A 123 15.87 7.33 -4.82
N THR A 124 15.11 6.26 -5.07
CA THR A 124 15.16 5.49 -6.32
C THR A 124 14.16 6.00 -7.36
N VAL A 125 13.22 6.87 -6.97
CA VAL A 125 12.24 7.48 -7.90
C VAL A 125 12.86 8.68 -8.57
N THR A 126 12.79 8.69 -9.90
CA THR A 126 13.15 9.85 -10.71
C THR A 126 11.91 10.57 -11.23
N TYR A 127 12.00 11.89 -11.35
CA TYR A 127 10.95 12.71 -11.94
C TYR A 127 10.65 12.23 -13.36
N SER A 128 9.49 11.62 -13.53
CA SER A 128 9.05 11.03 -14.79
C SER A 128 7.52 10.87 -14.82
N VAL A 129 6.97 10.49 -15.98
CA VAL A 129 5.53 10.25 -16.14
C VAL A 129 5.03 9.10 -15.27
N GLY A 130 5.78 8.00 -15.17
CA GLY A 130 5.40 6.91 -14.29
C GLY A 130 5.41 7.31 -12.81
N GLY A 131 6.26 8.28 -12.44
CA GLY A 131 6.38 8.75 -11.05
C GLY A 131 5.23 9.67 -10.70
N LEU A 132 4.74 10.44 -11.69
CA LEU A 132 3.51 11.21 -11.58
C LEU A 132 2.31 10.28 -11.36
N ILE A 133 2.21 9.20 -12.14
CA ILE A 133 1.13 8.22 -11.99
C ILE A 133 1.17 7.60 -10.59
N LEU A 134 2.34 7.17 -10.13
CA LEU A 134 2.51 6.58 -8.80
C LEU A 134 2.20 7.58 -7.68
N SER A 135 2.70 8.81 -7.77
CA SER A 135 2.45 9.88 -6.80
C SER A 135 0.96 10.22 -6.70
N ASN A 136 0.27 10.33 -7.84
CA ASN A 136 -1.15 10.65 -7.86
C ASN A 136 -1.99 9.49 -7.29
N SER A 137 -1.70 8.26 -7.74
CA SER A 137 -2.38 7.05 -7.26
C SER A 137 -2.16 6.86 -5.76
N GLY A 138 -0.93 7.06 -5.29
CA GLY A 138 -0.57 6.93 -3.88
C GLY A 138 -1.30 7.93 -2.98
N ALA A 139 -1.39 9.19 -3.39
CA ALA A 139 -2.14 10.19 -2.63
C ALA A 139 -3.64 9.87 -2.54
N ILE A 140 -4.24 9.40 -3.63
CA ILE A 140 -5.66 8.99 -3.64
C ILE A 140 -5.86 7.79 -2.71
N THR A 141 -4.99 6.79 -2.83
CA THR A 141 -5.07 5.55 -2.06
C THR A 141 -4.87 5.79 -0.56
N ALA A 142 -3.93 6.65 -0.20
CA ALA A 142 -3.68 7.00 1.20
C ALA A 142 -4.89 7.70 1.84
N ASN A 143 -5.56 8.58 1.10
CA ASN A 143 -6.79 9.21 1.59
C ASN A 143 -7.90 8.18 1.77
N TYR A 144 -8.06 7.24 0.82
CA TYR A 144 -9.06 6.17 0.93
C TYR A 144 -8.84 5.30 2.18
N TRP A 145 -7.60 4.90 2.45
CA TRP A 145 -7.25 4.19 3.69
C TRP A 145 -7.70 4.97 4.93
N LEU A 146 -7.32 6.25 5.03
CA LEU A 146 -7.54 7.08 6.21
C LEU A 146 -8.98 7.65 6.33
N SER A 147 -9.84 7.47 5.32
CA SER A 147 -11.20 7.99 5.35
C SER A 147 -12.28 6.91 5.30
N GLU A 148 -12.03 5.79 4.63
CA GLU A 148 -13.04 4.74 4.44
C GLU A 148 -12.68 3.41 5.12
N ILE A 149 -11.40 3.13 5.40
CA ILE A 149 -10.96 1.84 5.95
C ILE A 149 -10.59 1.92 7.43
N TYR A 150 -9.69 2.84 7.80
CA TYR A 150 -9.27 3.02 9.18
C TYR A 150 -10.30 3.82 9.97
N ASP A 151 -10.42 3.49 11.25
CA ASP A 151 -11.17 4.28 12.21
C ASP A 151 -10.58 5.69 12.35
N GLU A 152 -11.44 6.64 12.70
CA GLU A 152 -11.08 8.06 12.79
C GLU A 152 -9.94 8.30 13.79
N GLU A 153 -9.89 7.54 14.89
CA GLU A 153 -8.81 7.61 15.88
C GLU A 153 -7.45 7.26 15.26
N VAL A 154 -7.36 6.14 14.54
CA VAL A 154 -6.14 5.68 13.87
C VAL A 154 -5.72 6.67 12.78
N ALA A 155 -6.69 7.13 12.00
CA ALA A 155 -6.44 8.10 10.94
C ALA A 155 -5.92 9.44 11.48
N ASN A 156 -6.48 9.91 12.59
CA ASN A 156 -6.03 11.14 13.24
C ASN A 156 -4.65 10.97 13.90
N ALA A 157 -4.37 9.83 14.53
CA ALA A 157 -3.05 9.53 15.07
C ALA A 157 -1.97 9.57 13.97
N HIS A 158 -2.27 9.06 12.77
CA HIS A 158 -1.37 9.19 11.61
C HIS A 158 -1.21 10.65 11.16
N ARG A 159 -2.33 11.37 10.99
CA ARG A 159 -2.32 12.78 10.51
C ARG A 159 -1.63 13.73 11.47
N ASN A 160 -1.73 13.49 12.78
CA ASN A 160 -1.09 14.26 13.84
C ASN A 160 0.36 13.82 14.11
N ALA A 161 0.85 12.80 13.40
CA ALA A 161 2.16 12.19 13.59
C ALA A 161 2.40 11.58 14.97
N ASP A 162 1.33 11.16 15.66
CA ASP A 162 1.43 10.34 16.88
C ASP A 162 1.92 8.92 16.54
N ILE A 163 1.55 8.43 15.35
CA ILE A 163 2.06 7.20 14.74
C ILE A 163 2.36 7.44 13.26
N HIS A 164 3.15 6.56 12.65
CA HIS A 164 3.32 6.52 11.20
C HIS A 164 2.83 5.18 10.65
N ILE A 165 1.91 5.25 9.68
CA ILE A 165 1.38 4.07 8.99
C ILE A 165 2.10 4.01 7.66
N HIS A 166 2.90 2.97 7.49
CA HIS A 166 3.72 2.78 6.31
C HIS A 166 2.87 2.38 5.09
N ASP A 167 3.34 2.76 3.90
CA ASP A 167 2.85 2.26 2.60
C ASP A 167 1.35 2.43 2.32
N LEU A 168 0.77 3.52 2.83
CA LEU A 168 -0.60 3.94 2.51
C LEU A 168 -0.84 4.22 1.01
N SER A 169 0.21 4.24 0.19
CA SER A 169 0.14 4.49 -1.24
C SER A 169 -0.41 3.30 -2.06
N MET A 170 -0.56 2.12 -1.46
CA MET A 170 -1.10 0.92 -2.14
C MET A 170 -2.17 0.21 -1.29
N LEU A 171 -3.10 -0.49 -1.95
CA LEU A 171 -4.14 -1.32 -1.32
C LEU A 171 -3.76 -2.80 -1.39
N THR A 172 -2.60 -3.15 -0.85
CA THR A 172 -2.05 -4.50 -0.96
C THR A 172 -1.17 -4.84 0.25
N GLY A 173 -0.63 -6.06 0.28
CA GLY A 173 0.35 -6.47 1.27
C GLY A 173 1.67 -5.70 1.16
N TYR A 174 2.45 -5.73 2.23
CA TYR A 174 3.73 -5.02 2.29
C TYR A 174 4.83 -5.76 1.51
N CYS A 175 5.48 -6.75 2.12
CA CYS A 175 6.57 -7.50 1.53
C CYS A 175 6.23 -8.99 1.43
N ALA A 176 6.88 -9.70 0.51
CA ALA A 176 6.72 -11.15 0.38
C ALA A 176 8.03 -11.85 -0.03
N GLY A 177 8.24 -13.05 0.53
CA GLY A 177 9.26 -13.99 0.09
C GLY A 177 8.63 -15.09 -0.75
N TRP A 178 9.22 -15.36 -1.91
CA TRP A 178 8.67 -16.25 -2.92
C TRP A 178 9.49 -17.53 -3.03
N SER A 179 8.78 -18.64 -3.19
CA SER A 179 9.39 -19.95 -3.45
C SER A 179 9.88 -20.01 -4.89
N LEU A 180 11.19 -19.88 -5.08
CA LEU A 180 11.81 -20.06 -6.39
C LEU A 180 11.58 -21.48 -6.92
N LYS A 181 11.49 -22.47 -6.02
CA LYS A 181 11.11 -23.84 -6.35
C LYS A 181 9.74 -23.91 -7.04
N GLN A 182 8.75 -23.15 -6.56
CA GLN A 182 7.43 -23.12 -7.18
C GLN A 182 7.51 -22.57 -8.62
N LEU A 183 8.23 -21.48 -8.84
CA LEU A 183 8.47 -20.93 -10.17
C LEU A 183 9.16 -21.95 -11.09
N ILE A 184 10.13 -22.71 -10.58
CA ILE A 184 10.83 -23.77 -11.33
C ILE A 184 9.91 -24.96 -11.65
N GLN A 185 8.90 -25.24 -10.80
CA GLN A 185 7.99 -26.36 -10.98
C GLN A 185 6.78 -26.04 -11.86
N GLU A 186 6.25 -24.83 -11.75
CA GLU A 186 4.99 -24.42 -12.38
C GLU A 186 5.21 -23.51 -13.60
N GLY A 187 6.36 -22.84 -13.68
CA GLY A 187 6.60 -21.77 -14.64
C GLY A 187 5.92 -20.47 -14.22
N LEU A 188 5.81 -19.52 -15.17
CA LEU A 188 5.23 -18.20 -14.91
C LEU A 188 3.87 -18.08 -15.60
N GLY A 189 2.79 -18.03 -14.84
CA GLY A 189 1.44 -17.84 -15.40
C GLY A 189 0.33 -17.98 -14.36
N GLY A 190 -0.82 -18.52 -14.80
CA GLY A 190 -1.99 -18.73 -13.93
C GLY A 190 -3.05 -17.63 -13.98
N ILE A 191 -2.87 -16.60 -14.82
CA ILE A 191 -3.84 -15.51 -14.99
C ILE A 191 -4.69 -15.74 -16.26
N PRO A 192 -6.02 -15.85 -16.15
CA PRO A 192 -6.90 -15.99 -17.30
C PRO A 192 -6.71 -14.89 -18.34
N GLY A 193 -6.59 -15.27 -19.62
CA GLY A 193 -6.41 -14.33 -20.72
C GLY A 193 -5.02 -13.71 -20.84
N LYS A 194 -4.03 -14.18 -20.07
CA LYS A 194 -2.61 -13.79 -20.19
C LYS A 194 -1.76 -14.96 -20.68
N ILE A 195 -0.64 -14.61 -21.35
CA ILE A 195 0.34 -15.60 -21.80
C ILE A 195 0.95 -16.28 -20.57
N THR A 196 1.03 -17.61 -20.61
CA THR A 196 1.66 -18.44 -19.58
C THR A 196 2.91 -19.08 -20.15
N SER A 197 3.96 -19.15 -19.33
CA SER A 197 5.23 -19.80 -19.63
C SER A 197 5.30 -21.14 -18.91
N ALA A 198 5.73 -22.18 -19.63
CA ALA A 198 6.05 -23.47 -19.02
C ALA A 198 7.28 -23.36 -18.10
N PRO A 199 7.50 -24.33 -17.20
CA PRO A 199 8.72 -24.43 -16.40
C PRO A 199 10.00 -24.28 -17.22
N ALA A 200 10.90 -23.38 -16.80
CA ALA A 200 12.16 -23.15 -17.48
C ALA A 200 13.02 -24.41 -17.52
N SER A 201 13.57 -24.75 -18.70
CA SER A 201 14.48 -25.89 -18.87
C SER A 201 15.97 -25.52 -18.92
N HIS A 202 16.27 -24.23 -19.07
CA HIS A 202 17.61 -23.65 -19.21
C HIS A 202 17.78 -22.45 -18.29
N LEU A 203 19.01 -22.20 -17.83
CA LEU A 203 19.31 -21.12 -16.87
C LEU A 203 18.87 -19.74 -17.36
N ALA A 204 19.17 -19.40 -18.62
CA ALA A 204 18.81 -18.11 -19.19
C ALA A 204 17.29 -17.87 -19.20
N THR A 205 16.51 -18.93 -19.48
CA THR A 205 15.03 -18.86 -19.44
C THR A 205 14.54 -18.66 -18.00
N LEU A 206 15.14 -19.34 -17.03
CA LEU A 206 14.80 -19.16 -15.62
C LEU A 206 15.11 -17.73 -15.16
N CYS A 207 16.29 -17.19 -15.46
CA CYS A 207 16.65 -15.81 -15.16
C CYS A 207 15.62 -14.82 -15.72
N ASN A 208 15.18 -15.02 -16.97
CA ASN A 208 14.15 -14.18 -17.58
C ASN A 208 12.79 -14.30 -16.85
N GLN A 209 12.36 -15.51 -16.52
CA GLN A 209 11.13 -15.73 -15.75
C GLN A 209 11.21 -15.08 -14.36
N MET A 210 12.35 -15.15 -13.67
CA MET A 210 12.57 -14.50 -12.38
C MET A 210 12.50 -12.98 -12.47
N VAL A 211 13.15 -12.38 -13.47
CA VAL A 211 13.06 -10.92 -13.72
C VAL A 211 11.61 -10.50 -13.96
N ASN A 212 10.88 -11.24 -14.80
CA ASN A 212 9.48 -10.92 -15.07
C ASN A 212 8.59 -11.12 -13.83
N PHE A 213 8.83 -12.18 -13.06
CA PHE A 213 8.10 -12.46 -11.83
C PHE A 213 8.27 -11.32 -10.82
N LEU A 214 9.52 -10.93 -10.52
CA LEU A 214 9.79 -9.82 -9.59
C LEU A 214 9.19 -8.49 -10.09
N GLY A 215 9.23 -8.24 -11.41
CA GLY A 215 8.61 -7.08 -12.02
C GLY A 215 7.09 -7.03 -11.91
N ILE A 216 6.43 -8.18 -12.05
CA ILE A 216 4.98 -8.31 -11.82
C ILE A 216 4.67 -8.06 -10.35
N MET A 217 5.37 -8.75 -9.44
CA MET A 217 5.09 -8.65 -8.00
C MET A 217 5.35 -7.23 -7.45
N GLN A 218 6.29 -6.48 -8.01
CA GLN A 218 6.52 -5.07 -7.67
C GLN A 218 5.29 -4.17 -7.90
N ASN A 219 4.39 -4.54 -8.80
CA ASN A 219 3.14 -3.80 -9.05
C ASN A 219 1.99 -4.27 -8.16
N GLU A 220 2.12 -5.45 -7.55
CA GLU A 220 1.09 -6.08 -6.73
C GLU A 220 1.41 -5.98 -5.23
N TRP A 221 2.59 -5.54 -4.83
CA TRP A 221 3.06 -5.42 -3.44
C TRP A 221 3.78 -4.11 -3.23
N ALA A 222 3.68 -3.52 -2.03
CA ALA A 222 4.27 -2.21 -1.75
C ALA A 222 5.78 -2.25 -1.48
N GLY A 223 6.26 -3.33 -0.88
CA GLY A 223 7.61 -3.47 -0.38
C GLY A 223 8.45 -4.53 -1.10
N ALA A 224 9.45 -5.05 -0.39
CA ALA A 224 10.48 -5.92 -0.94
C ALA A 224 9.96 -7.31 -1.35
N GLN A 225 10.49 -7.80 -2.47
CA GLN A 225 10.20 -9.10 -3.07
C GLN A 225 11.45 -9.99 -3.02
N ALA A 226 11.38 -11.10 -2.30
CA ALA A 226 12.57 -11.92 -2.04
C ALA A 226 12.51 -13.30 -2.70
N PHE A 227 13.66 -13.82 -3.13
CA PHE A 227 13.86 -15.25 -3.39
C PHE A 227 14.80 -15.86 -2.34
N SER A 228 14.47 -17.07 -1.89
CA SER A 228 15.31 -17.87 -0.99
C SER A 228 16.10 -18.92 -1.76
N SER A 229 17.30 -19.27 -1.26
CA SER A 229 18.16 -20.33 -1.81
C SER A 229 18.47 -20.19 -3.31
N PHE A 230 18.79 -18.95 -3.72
CA PHE A 230 18.96 -18.57 -5.13
C PHE A 230 20.05 -19.41 -5.82
N ASP A 231 21.23 -19.50 -5.22
CA ASP A 231 22.36 -20.29 -5.72
C ASP A 231 22.04 -21.78 -5.78
N THR A 232 21.46 -22.33 -4.71
CA THR A 232 21.07 -23.75 -4.63
C THR A 232 20.08 -24.14 -5.74
N TYR A 233 19.09 -23.29 -6.03
CA TYR A 233 18.08 -23.58 -7.05
C TYR A 233 18.56 -23.34 -8.49
N LEU A 234 19.54 -22.45 -8.71
CA LEU A 234 20.10 -22.20 -10.04
C LEU A 234 21.17 -23.23 -10.44
N ALA A 235 21.93 -23.76 -9.47
CA ALA A 235 23.03 -24.70 -9.73
C ALA A 235 22.65 -25.94 -10.56
N PRO A 236 21.48 -26.58 -10.38
CA PRO A 236 21.03 -27.67 -11.25
C PRO A 236 20.96 -27.34 -12.73
N PHE A 237 20.62 -26.10 -13.09
CA PHE A 237 20.53 -25.66 -14.49
C PHE A 237 21.92 -25.55 -15.11
N VAL A 238 22.89 -25.03 -14.35
CA VAL A 238 24.31 -24.99 -14.74
C VAL A 238 24.83 -26.41 -14.96
N LYS A 239 24.51 -27.34 -14.03
CA LYS A 239 24.96 -28.73 -14.10
C LYS A 239 24.38 -29.47 -15.29
N LYS A 240 23.06 -29.39 -15.47
CA LYS A 240 22.33 -30.11 -16.52
C LYS A 240 22.79 -29.70 -17.92
N ASP A 241 22.98 -28.41 -18.14
CA ASP A 241 23.42 -27.90 -19.44
C ASP A 241 24.96 -27.90 -19.59
N ASN A 242 25.69 -28.35 -18.56
CA ASN A 242 27.16 -28.34 -18.48
C ASN A 242 27.76 -26.98 -18.86
N LEU A 243 27.22 -25.92 -18.27
CA LEU A 243 27.59 -24.55 -18.62
C LEU A 243 29.02 -24.23 -18.18
N THR A 244 29.72 -23.44 -18.98
CA THR A 244 31.00 -22.86 -18.59
C THR A 244 30.79 -21.71 -17.61
N TYR A 245 31.87 -21.28 -16.95
CA TYR A 245 31.84 -20.10 -16.09
C TYR A 245 31.36 -18.85 -16.84
N GLU A 246 31.90 -18.60 -18.03
CA GLU A 246 31.50 -17.44 -18.84
C GLU A 246 30.01 -17.46 -19.20
N GLN A 247 29.46 -18.62 -19.59
CA GLN A 247 28.03 -18.75 -19.89
C GLN A 247 27.17 -18.52 -18.65
N THR A 248 27.60 -19.04 -17.50
CA THR A 248 26.93 -18.83 -16.22
C THR A 248 26.94 -17.35 -15.84
N LYS A 249 28.12 -16.70 -15.93
CA LYS A 249 28.30 -15.27 -15.65
C LYS A 249 27.40 -14.41 -16.54
N LYS A 250 27.28 -14.71 -17.84
CA LYS A 250 26.36 -13.99 -18.73
C LYS A 250 24.88 -14.17 -18.39
N CYS A 251 24.47 -15.34 -17.89
CA CYS A 251 23.10 -15.53 -17.40
C CYS A 251 22.80 -14.72 -16.14
N ILE A 252 23.75 -14.68 -15.20
CA ILE A 252 23.63 -13.91 -13.95
C ILE A 252 23.70 -12.41 -14.23
N GLU A 253 24.59 -11.98 -15.11
CA GLU A 253 24.66 -10.60 -15.60
C GLU A 253 23.31 -10.17 -16.20
N SER A 254 22.74 -10.97 -17.10
CA SER A 254 21.43 -10.68 -17.68
C SER A 254 20.33 -10.55 -16.63
N PHE A 255 20.36 -11.36 -15.58
CA PHE A 255 19.43 -11.26 -14.46
C PHE A 255 19.61 -9.96 -13.68
N ILE A 256 20.84 -9.63 -13.25
CA ILE A 256 21.14 -8.42 -12.47
C ILE A 256 20.75 -7.16 -13.25
N TYR A 257 21.17 -7.05 -14.51
CA TYR A 257 20.77 -5.92 -15.37
C TYR A 257 19.25 -5.88 -15.59
N GLY A 258 18.61 -7.05 -15.75
CA GLY A 258 17.17 -7.15 -15.94
C GLY A 258 16.35 -6.64 -14.75
N VAL A 259 16.82 -6.87 -13.53
CA VAL A 259 16.19 -6.36 -12.30
C VAL A 259 16.46 -4.86 -12.11
N ASN A 260 17.65 -4.38 -12.43
CA ASN A 260 18.01 -2.97 -12.17
C ASN A 260 17.55 -1.98 -13.25
N THR A 261 17.04 -2.44 -14.39
CA THR A 261 16.61 -1.56 -15.49
C THR A 261 15.14 -1.09 -15.27
N PRO A 262 14.89 0.17 -14.86
CA PRO A 262 13.57 0.59 -14.36
C PRO A 262 12.48 0.65 -15.44
N SER A 263 12.87 0.92 -16.70
CA SER A 263 11.96 1.20 -17.82
C SER A 263 10.95 0.09 -18.11
N ARG A 264 11.21 -1.14 -17.66
CA ARG A 264 10.34 -2.30 -17.89
C ARG A 264 9.14 -2.38 -16.94
N TRP A 265 9.22 -1.75 -15.76
CA TRP A 265 8.28 -1.94 -14.65
C TRP A 265 7.68 -0.64 -14.12
N GLY A 266 8.10 0.50 -14.68
CA GLY A 266 7.67 1.82 -14.25
C GLY A 266 8.88 2.72 -14.03
N THR A 267 8.97 3.31 -12.84
CA THR A 267 10.01 4.33 -12.53
C THR A 267 11.10 3.86 -11.61
N GLN A 268 10.91 2.71 -10.98
CA GLN A 268 11.84 2.14 -10.02
C GLN A 268 12.16 0.70 -10.45
N ALA A 269 13.40 0.30 -10.19
CA ALA A 269 13.75 -1.11 -10.19
C ALA A 269 12.99 -1.83 -9.05
N PRO A 270 12.57 -3.09 -9.22
CA PRO A 270 11.95 -3.85 -8.16
C PRO A 270 12.83 -3.92 -6.92
N PHE A 271 12.28 -3.56 -5.76
CA PHE A 271 12.98 -3.76 -4.49
C PHE A 271 13.06 -5.27 -4.27
N SER A 272 14.22 -5.83 -4.54
CA SER A 272 14.42 -7.27 -4.51
C SER A 272 15.56 -7.69 -3.61
N ASN A 273 15.37 -8.84 -2.97
CA ASN A 273 16.35 -9.50 -2.12
C ASN A 273 16.57 -10.93 -2.60
N ILE A 274 17.80 -11.41 -2.51
CA ILE A 274 18.10 -12.83 -2.71
C ILE A 274 18.88 -13.36 -1.52
N THR A 275 18.53 -14.57 -1.10
CA THR A 275 19.31 -15.31 -0.11
C THR A 275 20.15 -16.36 -0.82
N LEU A 276 21.42 -16.45 -0.44
CA LEU A 276 22.43 -17.34 -1.01
C LEU A 276 22.94 -18.24 0.10
N ASP A 277 22.89 -19.55 -0.10
CA ASP A 277 23.17 -20.54 0.93
C ASP A 277 24.67 -20.81 1.11
N TRP A 278 25.50 -20.45 0.12
CA TRP A 278 26.94 -20.70 0.03
C TRP A 278 27.31 -22.19 -0.08
N THR A 279 26.75 -23.03 0.79
CA THR A 279 26.83 -24.49 0.75
C THR A 279 25.45 -25.09 0.60
N VAL A 280 25.32 -26.21 -0.11
CA VAL A 280 24.03 -26.90 -0.26
C VAL A 280 23.39 -27.16 1.12
N PRO A 281 22.17 -26.65 1.38
CA PRO A 281 21.46 -26.88 2.64
C PRO A 281 21.16 -28.36 2.89
N ASN A 282 21.26 -28.80 4.15
CA ASN A 282 21.07 -30.21 4.53
C ASN A 282 19.66 -30.74 4.23
N ASP A 283 18.64 -29.90 4.31
CA ASP A 283 17.25 -30.23 4.01
C ASP A 283 16.99 -30.41 2.51
N LEU A 284 17.79 -29.77 1.65
CA LEU A 284 17.73 -29.91 0.20
C LEU A 284 18.71 -30.95 -0.35
N ALA A 285 19.81 -31.21 0.36
CA ALA A 285 20.94 -32.03 -0.09
C ALA A 285 20.55 -33.37 -0.73
N GLU A 286 19.65 -34.14 -0.08
CA GLU A 286 19.26 -35.47 -0.54
C GLU A 286 18.09 -35.49 -1.54
N LEU A 287 17.46 -34.33 -1.78
CA LEU A 287 16.34 -34.22 -2.71
C LEU A 287 16.84 -34.24 -4.16
N PRO A 288 16.07 -34.82 -5.10
CA PRO A 288 16.38 -34.73 -6.51
C PRO A 288 16.31 -33.27 -6.96
N ALA A 289 17.33 -32.84 -7.72
CA ALA A 289 17.33 -31.51 -8.31
C ALA A 289 16.18 -31.34 -9.31
N ILE A 290 15.65 -30.13 -9.49
CA ILE A 290 14.50 -29.89 -10.36
C ILE A 290 14.90 -28.94 -11.49
N VAL A 291 14.64 -29.34 -12.75
CA VAL A 291 14.83 -28.51 -13.94
C VAL A 291 13.71 -28.79 -14.93
N GLY A 292 13.12 -27.75 -15.54
CA GLY A 292 12.00 -27.91 -16.48
C GLY A 292 10.76 -28.52 -15.83
N GLY A 293 10.54 -28.25 -14.53
CA GLY A 293 9.46 -28.82 -13.74
C GLY A 293 9.60 -30.32 -13.45
N LYS A 294 10.76 -30.92 -13.75
CA LYS A 294 10.98 -32.37 -13.60
C LYS A 294 12.16 -32.68 -12.69
N PRO A 295 12.06 -33.73 -11.85
CA PRO A 295 13.20 -34.22 -11.08
C PRO A 295 14.32 -34.69 -12.03
N GLN A 296 15.56 -34.43 -11.67
CA GLN A 296 16.75 -34.90 -12.37
C GLN A 296 17.28 -36.20 -11.74
N ASN A 297 18.21 -36.85 -12.42
CA ASN A 297 18.89 -38.06 -11.95
C ASN A 297 20.02 -37.79 -10.94
N PHE A 298 20.22 -36.53 -10.55
CA PHE A 298 21.19 -36.09 -9.55
C PHE A 298 20.48 -35.27 -8.46
N LYS A 299 21.13 -35.13 -7.31
CA LYS A 299 20.61 -34.44 -6.13
C LYS A 299 21.21 -33.05 -5.98
N TYR A 300 20.62 -32.20 -5.14
CA TYR A 300 21.18 -30.86 -4.88
C TYR A 300 22.60 -30.92 -4.29
N LYS A 301 22.91 -31.92 -3.44
CA LYS A 301 24.27 -32.09 -2.89
C LYS A 301 25.35 -32.28 -3.94
N ASP A 302 24.97 -32.77 -5.13
CA ASP A 302 25.90 -33.01 -6.23
C ASP A 302 26.22 -31.71 -7.00
N CYS A 303 25.62 -30.57 -6.63
CA CYS A 303 25.67 -29.29 -7.36
C CYS A 303 26.55 -28.21 -6.71
N GLN A 304 27.37 -28.53 -5.69
CA GLN A 304 28.18 -27.53 -4.98
C GLN A 304 29.11 -26.74 -5.91
N LYS A 305 29.79 -27.42 -6.84
CA LYS A 305 30.67 -26.77 -7.82
C LYS A 305 29.92 -25.73 -8.65
N GLU A 306 28.70 -26.06 -9.05
CA GLU A 306 27.86 -25.17 -9.84
C GLU A 306 27.28 -24.02 -8.99
N MET A 307 27.00 -24.24 -7.71
CA MET A 307 26.68 -23.16 -6.76
C MET A 307 27.84 -22.17 -6.62
N ASP A 308 29.08 -22.67 -6.47
CA ASP A 308 30.27 -21.83 -6.36
C ASP A 308 30.44 -20.96 -7.61
N MET A 309 30.14 -21.52 -8.80
CA MET A 309 30.15 -20.76 -10.06
C MET A 309 29.09 -19.65 -10.08
N VAL A 310 27.86 -19.92 -9.62
CA VAL A 310 26.78 -18.92 -9.54
C VAL A 310 27.14 -17.82 -8.54
N ASN A 311 27.64 -18.18 -7.36
CA ASN A 311 28.06 -17.23 -6.32
C ASN A 311 29.20 -16.34 -6.82
N LYS A 312 30.24 -16.92 -7.40
CA LYS A 312 31.37 -16.17 -7.97
C LYS A 312 30.90 -15.22 -9.08
N ALA A 313 30.08 -15.70 -10.01
CA ALA A 313 29.52 -14.89 -11.08
C ALA A 313 28.69 -13.71 -10.55
N PHE A 314 27.84 -13.96 -9.56
CA PHE A 314 27.02 -12.93 -8.93
C PHE A 314 27.87 -11.85 -8.26
N ILE A 315 28.84 -12.25 -7.45
CA ILE A 315 29.73 -11.32 -6.74
C ILE A 315 30.53 -10.47 -7.74
N GLU A 316 31.13 -11.10 -8.75
CA GLU A 316 31.91 -10.36 -9.76
C GLU A 316 31.06 -9.33 -10.50
N VAL A 317 29.85 -9.69 -10.96
CA VAL A 317 28.98 -8.73 -11.65
C VAL A 317 28.55 -7.58 -10.73
N MET A 318 28.23 -7.86 -9.47
CA MET A 318 27.87 -6.82 -8.51
C MET A 318 29.03 -5.85 -8.23
N ILE A 319 30.29 -6.34 -8.23
CA ILE A 319 31.51 -5.52 -8.05
C ILE A 319 31.83 -4.73 -9.31
N GLU A 320 31.72 -5.34 -10.49
CA GLU A 320 32.00 -4.71 -11.79
C GLU A 320 31.09 -3.50 -12.04
N GLY A 321 29.82 -3.59 -11.62
CA GLY A 321 28.85 -2.52 -11.77
C GLY A 321 28.37 -2.32 -13.20
N ASP A 322 27.73 -1.17 -13.43
CA ASP A 322 27.23 -0.79 -14.76
C ASP A 322 28.34 -0.24 -15.68
N ALA A 323 27.98 0.10 -16.91
CA ALA A 323 28.92 0.65 -17.90
C ALA A 323 29.63 1.95 -17.48
N ASN A 324 29.14 2.63 -16.43
CA ASN A 324 29.75 3.83 -15.86
C ASN A 324 30.46 3.56 -14.51
N GLY A 325 30.60 2.29 -14.11
CA GLY A 325 31.20 1.86 -12.85
C GLY A 325 30.31 2.09 -11.62
N ARG A 326 29.00 2.28 -11.81
CA ARG A 326 28.05 2.40 -10.68
C ARG A 326 27.65 1.00 -10.21
N GLY A 327 27.70 0.77 -8.90
CA GLY A 327 27.21 -0.48 -8.31
C GLY A 327 25.71 -0.67 -8.56
N PHE A 328 25.27 -1.93 -8.58
CA PHE A 328 23.86 -2.27 -8.64
C PHE A 328 23.24 -2.18 -7.25
N GLN A 329 22.03 -1.61 -7.17
CA GLN A 329 21.28 -1.54 -5.92
C GLN A 329 20.58 -2.87 -5.60
N TYR A 330 20.20 -3.62 -6.64
CA TYR A 330 19.43 -4.85 -6.52
C TYR A 330 20.03 -6.02 -7.31
N PRO A 331 19.60 -7.26 -7.04
CA PRO A 331 18.96 -7.63 -5.78
C PRO A 331 19.94 -7.48 -4.62
N ILE A 332 19.44 -7.16 -3.43
CA ILE A 332 20.26 -7.10 -2.23
C ILE A 332 20.63 -8.54 -1.83
N PRO A 333 21.93 -8.88 -1.80
CA PRO A 333 22.35 -10.24 -1.45
C PRO A 333 22.41 -10.42 0.07
N THR A 334 21.93 -11.58 0.53
CA THR A 334 22.11 -12.06 1.91
C THR A 334 22.76 -13.43 1.86
N TYR A 335 23.98 -13.55 2.37
CA TYR A 335 24.70 -14.81 2.45
C TYR A 335 24.52 -15.46 3.82
N SER A 336 24.04 -16.70 3.83
CA SER A 336 23.88 -17.50 5.05
C SER A 336 25.20 -18.16 5.44
N ILE A 337 26.00 -17.47 6.27
CA ILE A 337 27.29 -18.00 6.74
C ILE A 337 27.07 -18.96 7.91
N THR A 338 27.62 -20.17 7.80
CA THR A 338 27.60 -21.16 8.88
C THR A 338 28.92 -21.17 9.67
N LYS A 339 28.93 -21.85 10.82
CA LYS A 339 30.15 -22.07 11.62
C LYS A 339 31.30 -22.77 10.87
N ASN A 340 31.01 -23.42 9.74
CA ASN A 340 31.98 -24.14 8.93
C ASN A 340 32.52 -23.31 7.77
N PHE A 341 32.16 -22.02 7.69
CA PHE A 341 32.64 -21.14 6.63
C PHE A 341 34.15 -20.98 6.69
N ASP A 342 34.79 -21.07 5.53
CA ASP A 342 36.23 -20.89 5.40
C ASP A 342 36.56 -19.40 5.40
N TRP A 343 37.15 -18.94 6.51
CA TRP A 343 37.58 -17.55 6.69
C TRP A 343 39.01 -17.29 6.21
N SER A 344 39.71 -18.31 5.71
CA SER A 344 41.15 -18.24 5.42
C SER A 344 41.52 -17.49 4.15
#